data_AF-E2B5A9-F1
#
_entry.id   AF-E2B5A9-F1
#
_cell.length_a   1.000
_cell.length_b   1.000
_cell.length_c   1.000
_cell.angle_alpha   90.00
_cell.angle_beta   90.00
_cell.angle_gamma   90.00
#
_symmetry.space_group_name_H-M   'P 1'
#
loop_
_entity.id
_entity.type
_entity.pdbx_description
1 polymer ?
#
loop_
_entity_poly.entity_id
_entity_poly.type
_entity_poly.pdbx_seq_one_letter_code
_entity_poly.pdbx_strand_id
1 'polypeptide(L)'
;ISHNTANKLLHILRKHSHIELPKDIKSLVHTPKSASINIKCVSGGHYIHFSLSSWLKRSIQTYYNFIKTNEIKLNINTDGLPISKCSNSQLWPIMASLCEIDIYTSPIITGIYHGMHKSNNANEFLTDFVNEFINLTQTGIIVDNETYTVTINALLCDAPVKSFVTYTKSHTGYFACSKCTQEGDFVHNRIIFPETHNTLRTNDTFKCRTQIEHHTGDSILEKLSIGMVSQIPLDYMHLVCLGVMKRMLQLWIRGNKDMRLSTADIDSVSRHLMSIKSYIPSDFARKPRTLCDIDRWKAIEFRQFLLYTDIVMIKSVLSSICYNHFLSLSIAIRILIDPELCVTFNSYANSLLLWFVSNYGNIYGNEYLSYNVHNLIHLSRDVQTFGFLEYLSCFKFENHMQKLKKKLHQCGKPLEELSNRMFE
;
A
#
# COMPACT_ATOMS: atom_id res chain seq x y z
N ILE A 1 3.90 -8.72 24.99
CA ILE A 1 4.04 -10.01 25.70
C ILE A 1 2.93 -10.94 25.22
N SER A 2 3.19 -12.23 24.95
CA SER A 2 2.11 -13.14 24.51
C SER A 2 1.14 -13.42 25.67
N HIS A 3 -0.15 -13.68 25.42
CA HIS A 3 -1.11 -14.03 26.48
C HIS A 3 -0.62 -15.24 27.30
N ASN A 4 0.04 -16.20 26.66
CA ASN A 4 0.66 -17.33 27.38
C ASN A 4 1.80 -16.90 28.30
N THR A 5 2.66 -16.00 27.85
CA THR A 5 3.75 -15.46 28.68
C THR A 5 3.19 -14.65 29.85
N ALA A 6 2.17 -13.84 29.60
CA ALA A 6 1.50 -13.07 30.64
C ALA A 6 0.75 -13.96 31.64
N ASN A 7 0.07 -15.01 31.18
CA ASN A 7 -0.60 -15.99 32.06
C ASN A 7 0.41 -16.73 32.95
N LYS A 8 1.56 -17.11 32.39
CA LYS A 8 2.66 -17.69 33.19
C LYS A 8 3.16 -16.70 34.24
N LEU A 9 3.35 -15.43 33.87
CA LEU A 9 3.74 -14.38 34.81
C LEU A 9 2.69 -14.17 35.90
N LEU A 10 1.41 -14.07 35.55
CA LEU A 10 0.31 -13.95 36.51
C LEU A 10 0.26 -15.13 37.47
N HIS A 11 0.50 -16.35 36.98
CA HIS A 11 0.57 -17.53 37.82
C HIS A 11 1.75 -17.48 38.80
N ILE A 12 2.92 -16.97 38.36
CA ILE A 12 4.08 -16.75 39.23
C ILE A 12 3.76 -15.69 40.29
N LEU A 13 3.23 -14.53 39.89
CA LEU A 13 2.88 -13.44 40.80
C LEU A 13 1.87 -13.90 41.86
N ARG A 14 0.84 -14.65 41.46
CA ARG A 14 -0.14 -15.23 42.40
C ARG A 14 0.48 -16.22 43.40
N LYS A 15 1.54 -16.94 43.03
CA LYS A 15 2.28 -17.80 43.97
C LYS A 15 3.13 -16.98 44.94
N HIS A 16 3.54 -15.78 44.57
CA HIS A 16 4.30 -14.85 45.40
C HIS A 16 3.40 -13.75 45.98
N SER A 17 2.34 -14.17 46.68
CA SER A 17 1.48 -13.30 47.51
C SER A 17 0.58 -12.29 46.76
N HIS A 18 0.57 -12.27 45.42
CA HIS A 18 -0.35 -11.44 44.64
C HIS A 18 -1.64 -12.17 44.26
N ILE A 19 -2.37 -12.72 45.25
CA ILE A 19 -3.59 -13.53 45.04
C ILE A 19 -4.74 -12.72 44.42
N GLU A 20 -4.72 -11.41 44.58
CA GLU A 20 -5.65 -10.43 44.01
C GLU A 20 -5.59 -10.38 42.47
N LEU A 21 -4.43 -10.68 41.87
CA LEU A 21 -4.28 -10.64 40.42
C LEU A 21 -5.00 -11.82 39.77
N PRO A 22 -5.81 -11.65 38.73
CA PRO A 22 -6.54 -12.74 38.09
C PRO A 22 -5.62 -13.85 37.53
N LYS A 23 -6.17 -15.07 37.42
CA LYS A 23 -5.44 -16.24 36.89
C LYS A 23 -5.20 -16.18 35.38
N ASP A 24 -6.01 -15.41 34.66
CA ASP A 24 -5.96 -15.25 33.21
C ASP A 24 -5.85 -13.76 32.88
N ILE A 25 -4.97 -13.43 31.95
CA ILE A 25 -4.80 -12.09 31.39
C ILE A 25 -6.13 -11.56 30.82
N LYS A 26 -7.01 -12.41 30.30
CA LYS A 26 -8.35 -11.97 29.85
C LYS A 26 -9.17 -11.33 30.96
N SER A 27 -9.03 -11.86 32.18
CA SER A 27 -9.68 -11.29 33.37
C SER A 27 -8.93 -10.07 33.90
N LEU A 28 -7.62 -9.96 33.62
CA LEU A 28 -6.81 -8.78 33.96
C LEU A 28 -7.16 -7.58 33.07
N VAL A 29 -7.35 -7.83 31.77
CA VAL A 29 -7.51 -6.79 30.75
C VAL A 29 -8.97 -6.32 30.63
N HIS A 30 -9.88 -6.87 31.45
CA HIS A 30 -11.31 -6.49 31.48
C HIS A 30 -11.94 -6.42 30.08
N THR A 31 -11.60 -7.37 29.19
CA THR A 31 -12.05 -7.38 27.79
C THR A 31 -13.56 -7.13 27.71
N PRO A 32 -14.00 -6.00 27.12
CA PRO A 32 -15.43 -5.68 27.04
C PRO A 32 -16.15 -6.75 26.22
N LYS A 33 -17.23 -7.31 26.76
CA LYS A 33 -18.07 -8.30 26.06
C LYS A 33 -19.14 -7.67 25.16
N SER A 34 -19.25 -6.34 25.14
CA SER A 34 -20.32 -5.56 24.50
C SER A 34 -19.92 -4.92 23.16
N ALA A 35 -18.71 -5.19 22.65
CA ALA A 35 -18.18 -4.54 21.45
C ALA A 35 -18.86 -4.99 20.13
N SER A 36 -19.76 -5.99 20.19
CA SER A 36 -20.60 -6.45 19.07
C SER A 36 -21.81 -5.55 18.79
N ILE A 37 -22.13 -4.59 19.67
CA ILE A 37 -23.32 -3.72 19.54
C ILE A 37 -23.22 -2.75 18.35
N ASN A 38 -22.02 -2.46 17.86
CA ASN A 38 -21.78 -1.46 16.81
C ASN A 38 -21.55 -2.05 15.40
N ILE A 39 -21.81 -3.34 15.20
CA ILE A 39 -21.69 -3.97 13.87
C ILE A 39 -22.93 -3.66 13.05
N LYS A 40 -22.73 -3.07 11.86
CA LYS A 40 -23.78 -2.70 10.90
C LYS A 40 -23.76 -3.67 9.71
N CYS A 41 -24.92 -3.95 9.15
CA CYS A 41 -25.01 -4.57 7.83
C CYS A 41 -24.71 -3.51 6.77
N VAL A 42 -23.84 -3.84 5.82
CA VAL A 42 -23.54 -3.01 4.64
C VAL A 42 -23.54 -3.91 3.41
N SER A 43 -23.69 -3.34 2.21
CA SER A 43 -23.75 -4.11 0.97
C SER A 43 -22.60 -5.13 0.85
N GLY A 44 -22.97 -6.42 0.85
CA GLY A 44 -22.05 -7.56 0.70
C GLY A 44 -21.52 -8.18 2.00
N GLY A 45 -21.79 -7.59 3.17
CA GLY A 45 -21.26 -8.08 4.43
C GLY A 45 -21.59 -7.23 5.66
N HIS A 46 -20.64 -7.14 6.58
CA HIS A 46 -20.80 -6.44 7.85
C HIS A 46 -19.67 -5.44 8.04
N TYR A 47 -19.94 -4.35 8.76
CA TYR A 47 -18.99 -3.29 9.01
C TYR A 47 -19.01 -2.89 10.48
N ILE A 48 -17.83 -2.58 11.03
CA ILE A 48 -17.69 -1.97 12.34
C ILE A 48 -16.84 -0.71 12.22
N HIS A 49 -17.30 0.36 12.85
CA HIS A 49 -16.59 1.63 12.91
C HIS A 49 -15.89 1.79 14.26
N PHE A 50 -14.63 2.22 14.22
CA PHE A 50 -13.82 2.59 15.38
C PHE A 50 -13.53 4.08 15.29
N SER A 51 -13.90 4.85 16.32
CA SER A 51 -13.75 6.30 16.27
C SER A 51 -12.31 6.74 16.01
N LEU A 52 -12.06 7.30 14.83
CA LEU A 52 -10.79 7.90 14.45
C LEU A 52 -10.40 8.98 15.44
N SER A 53 -11.35 9.80 15.91
CA SER A 53 -11.06 10.86 16.88
C SER A 53 -10.42 10.31 18.16
N SER A 54 -10.97 9.23 18.73
CA SER A 54 -10.46 8.64 19.97
C SER A 54 -9.05 8.09 19.80
N TRP A 55 -8.79 7.41 18.69
CA TRP A 55 -7.48 6.86 18.37
C TRP A 55 -6.45 7.92 18.00
N LEU A 56 -6.88 9.02 17.36
CA LEU A 56 -6.03 10.17 17.07
C LEU A 56 -5.57 10.83 18.36
N LYS A 57 -6.47 11.07 19.34
CA LYS A 57 -6.07 11.64 20.64
C LYS A 57 -4.96 10.82 21.29
N ARG A 58 -5.14 9.49 21.36
CA ARG A 58 -4.13 8.57 21.91
C ARG A 58 -2.82 8.63 21.11
N SER A 59 -2.90 8.70 19.79
CA SER A 59 -1.71 8.75 18.93
C SER A 59 -0.96 10.07 19.09
N ILE A 60 -1.67 11.20 19.15
CA ILE A 60 -1.09 12.52 19.41
C ILE A 60 -0.38 12.53 20.77
N GLN A 61 -1.02 12.04 21.82
CA GLN A 61 -0.39 11.92 23.15
C GLN A 61 0.85 11.04 23.13
N THR A 62 0.80 9.91 22.42
CA THR A 62 1.94 8.97 22.33
C THR A 62 3.13 9.58 21.59
N TYR A 63 2.87 10.40 20.57
CA TYR A 63 3.89 10.95 19.67
C TYR A 63 4.09 12.46 19.84
N TYR A 64 3.59 13.04 20.94
CA TYR A 64 3.55 14.49 21.18
C TYR A 64 4.90 15.17 20.93
N ASN A 65 5.99 14.61 21.46
CA ASN A 65 7.34 15.15 21.32
C ASN A 65 7.87 15.20 19.87
N PHE A 66 7.23 14.49 18.94
CA PHE A 66 7.62 14.46 17.53
C PHE A 66 6.68 15.25 16.63
N ILE A 67 5.57 15.75 17.17
CA ILE A 67 4.62 16.60 16.46
C ILE A 67 5.14 18.04 16.51
N LYS A 68 5.47 18.59 15.35
CA LYS A 68 6.11 19.93 15.24
C LYS A 68 5.10 21.07 15.13
N THR A 69 3.86 20.75 14.74
CA THR A 69 2.82 21.72 14.39
C THR A 69 1.46 21.24 14.87
N ASN A 70 0.53 22.17 15.11
CA ASN A 70 -0.88 21.86 15.41
C ASN A 70 -1.69 21.49 14.15
N GLU A 71 -1.01 21.01 13.11
CA GLU A 71 -1.61 20.45 11.90
C GLU A 71 -1.24 18.97 11.83
N ILE A 72 -2.26 18.12 11.89
CA ILE A 72 -2.13 16.67 11.84
C ILE A 72 -2.55 16.18 10.46
N LYS A 73 -1.55 15.74 9.70
CA LYS A 73 -1.74 15.18 8.36
C LYS A 73 -1.83 13.65 8.40
N LEU A 74 -2.85 13.09 7.75
CA LEU A 74 -3.11 11.65 7.73
C LEU A 74 -2.95 11.06 6.33
N ASN A 75 -2.22 9.95 6.24
CA ASN A 75 -2.29 9.04 5.10
C ASN A 75 -3.37 8.01 5.40
N ILE A 76 -4.33 7.91 4.49
CA ILE A 76 -5.45 6.97 4.58
C ILE A 76 -5.15 5.80 3.65
N ASN A 77 -5.46 4.58 4.07
CA ASN A 77 -5.32 3.38 3.26
C ASN A 77 -6.51 2.45 3.49
N THR A 78 -6.88 1.73 2.44
CA THR A 78 -7.73 0.55 2.55
C THR A 78 -7.24 -0.51 1.58
N ASP A 79 -7.45 -1.78 1.93
CA ASP A 79 -7.06 -2.93 1.11
C ASP A 79 -7.78 -4.18 1.61
N GLY A 80 -7.84 -5.22 0.78
CA GLY A 80 -8.41 -6.52 1.11
C GLY A 80 -7.39 -7.44 1.79
N LEU A 81 -7.78 -7.98 2.94
CA LEU A 81 -7.01 -8.94 3.72
C LEU A 81 -7.76 -10.29 3.76
N PRO A 82 -7.38 -11.28 2.93
CA PRO A 82 -7.91 -12.63 3.04
C PRO A 82 -7.60 -13.21 4.41
N ILE A 83 -8.60 -13.65 5.17
CA ILE A 83 -8.43 -14.19 6.52
C ILE A 83 -8.55 -15.72 6.57
N SER A 84 -9.15 -16.33 5.56
CA SER A 84 -9.22 -17.78 5.38
C SER A 84 -8.37 -18.26 4.21
N LYS A 85 -7.86 -19.50 4.30
CA LYS A 85 -7.22 -20.18 3.17
C LYS A 85 -8.20 -21.03 2.36
N CYS A 86 -9.32 -21.42 2.95
CA CYS A 86 -10.29 -22.36 2.39
C CYS A 86 -11.61 -21.69 1.99
N SER A 87 -11.76 -20.38 2.24
CA SER A 87 -12.94 -19.61 1.90
C SER A 87 -12.54 -18.20 1.45
N ASN A 88 -13.43 -17.52 0.73
CA ASN A 88 -13.18 -16.14 0.25
C ASN A 88 -13.32 -15.07 1.36
N SER A 89 -13.43 -15.50 2.62
CA SER A 89 -13.58 -14.61 3.77
C SER A 89 -12.41 -13.63 3.86
N GLN A 90 -12.75 -12.33 3.88
CA GLN A 90 -11.79 -11.24 3.83
C GLN A 90 -12.21 -10.06 4.68
N LEU A 91 -11.22 -9.36 5.25
CA LEU A 91 -11.40 -8.09 5.94
C LEU A 91 -10.94 -6.95 5.05
N TRP A 92 -11.63 -5.82 5.13
CA TRP A 92 -11.25 -4.58 4.47
C TRP A 92 -11.16 -3.49 5.53
N PRO A 93 -9.99 -3.33 6.18
CA PRO A 93 -9.78 -2.23 7.09
C PRO A 93 -9.67 -0.90 6.34
N ILE A 94 -10.19 0.15 6.96
CA ILE A 94 -9.84 1.54 6.69
C ILE A 94 -8.84 1.93 7.77
N MET A 95 -7.65 2.34 7.35
CA MET A 95 -6.56 2.69 8.23
C MET A 95 -6.10 4.12 7.98
N ALA A 96 -5.67 4.79 9.05
CA ALA A 96 -5.04 6.10 9.01
C ALA A 96 -3.64 6.02 9.63
N SER A 97 -2.71 6.82 9.17
CA SER A 97 -1.41 6.96 9.83
C SER A 97 -0.94 8.40 9.79
N LEU A 98 -0.35 8.86 10.91
CA LEU A 98 0.25 10.19 11.00
C LEU A 98 1.42 10.31 10.01
N CYS A 99 1.46 11.43 9.31
CA CYS A 99 2.50 11.82 8.35
C CYS A 99 3.46 12.85 8.97
N GLU A 100 4.56 13.14 8.28
CA GLU A 100 5.50 14.21 8.66
C GLU A 100 6.05 14.07 10.09
N ILE A 101 6.17 12.83 10.56
CA ILE A 101 6.76 12.46 11.84
C ILE A 101 8.01 11.62 11.56
N ASP A 102 9.13 12.01 12.18
CA ASP A 102 10.47 11.44 11.94
C ASP A 102 10.65 10.00 12.51
N ILE A 103 9.57 9.42 13.04
CA ILE A 103 9.56 8.07 13.62
C ILE A 103 8.41 7.23 13.05
N TYR A 104 8.56 5.91 13.13
CA TYR A 104 7.48 4.99 12.74
C TYR A 104 6.26 5.16 13.65
N THR A 105 5.14 5.59 13.06
CA THR A 105 3.83 5.61 13.74
C THR A 105 3.03 4.36 13.37
N SER A 106 2.40 3.70 14.34
CA SER A 106 1.52 2.57 14.01
C SER A 106 0.26 3.08 13.29
N PRO A 107 -0.20 2.42 12.21
CA PRO A 107 -1.52 2.69 11.66
C PRO A 107 -2.62 2.53 12.71
N ILE A 108 -3.57 3.44 12.64
CA ILE A 108 -4.85 3.47 13.37
C ILE A 108 -5.88 2.78 12.48
N ILE A 109 -6.70 1.90 13.04
CA ILE A 109 -7.84 1.33 12.32
C ILE A 109 -9.09 2.14 12.69
N THR A 110 -9.74 2.73 11.68
CA THR A 110 -10.98 3.52 11.84
C THR A 110 -12.24 2.74 11.44
N GLY A 111 -12.10 1.69 10.65
CA GLY A 111 -13.24 0.84 10.33
C GLY A 111 -12.80 -0.46 9.71
N ILE A 112 -13.63 -1.48 9.82
CA ILE A 112 -13.36 -2.78 9.20
C ILE A 112 -14.65 -3.33 8.63
N TYR A 113 -14.62 -3.63 7.35
CA TYR A 113 -15.62 -4.46 6.70
C TYR A 113 -15.19 -5.93 6.71
N HIS A 114 -16.14 -6.83 6.86
CA HIS A 114 -15.97 -8.27 6.68
C HIS A 114 -17.02 -8.80 5.71
N GLY A 115 -16.57 -9.59 4.74
CA GLY A 115 -17.44 -10.27 3.81
C GLY A 115 -16.71 -11.40 3.07
N MET A 116 -17.44 -12.07 2.19
CA MET A 116 -16.87 -13.07 1.27
C MET A 116 -16.25 -12.42 0.03
N HIS A 117 -16.67 -11.20 -0.27
CA HIS A 117 -16.16 -10.34 -1.33
C HIS A 117 -15.94 -8.95 -0.75
N LYS A 118 -15.20 -8.08 -1.45
CA LYS A 118 -15.23 -6.64 -1.17
C LYS A 118 -16.69 -6.14 -1.16
N SER A 119 -16.96 -5.05 -0.46
CA SER A 119 -18.32 -4.48 -0.45
C SER A 119 -18.79 -4.18 -1.87
N ASN A 120 -20.09 -4.36 -2.13
CA ASN A 120 -20.67 -4.03 -3.43
C ASN A 120 -20.84 -2.51 -3.63
N ASN A 121 -20.71 -1.71 -2.57
CA ASN A 121 -20.91 -0.28 -2.58
C ASN A 121 -19.80 0.41 -1.77
N ALA A 122 -18.85 1.05 -2.44
CA ALA A 122 -17.74 1.74 -1.76
C ALA A 122 -18.25 2.92 -0.91
N ASN A 123 -19.34 3.59 -1.32
CA ASN A 123 -19.89 4.69 -0.55
C ASN A 123 -20.44 4.22 0.80
N GLU A 124 -21.21 3.12 0.85
CA GLU A 124 -21.68 2.53 2.11
C GLU A 124 -20.50 2.12 3.01
N PHE A 125 -19.47 1.49 2.43
CA PHE A 125 -18.26 1.10 3.15
C PHE A 125 -17.51 2.29 3.78
N LEU A 126 -17.46 3.44 3.10
CA LEU A 126 -16.70 4.62 3.52
C LEU A 126 -17.54 5.65 4.31
N THR A 127 -18.87 5.45 4.41
CA THR A 127 -19.80 6.48 4.93
C THR A 127 -19.45 6.93 6.34
N ASP A 128 -19.26 6.00 7.28
CA ASP A 128 -18.98 6.37 8.67
C ASP A 128 -17.63 7.12 8.79
N PHE A 129 -16.60 6.66 8.06
CA PHE A 129 -15.29 7.33 8.02
C PHE A 129 -15.40 8.75 7.45
N VAL A 130 -16.10 8.94 6.32
CA VAL A 130 -16.24 10.27 5.70
C VAL A 130 -16.99 11.23 6.61
N ASN A 131 -18.09 10.77 7.21
CA ASN A 131 -18.87 11.61 8.12
C ASN A 131 -18.06 12.01 9.36
N GLU A 132 -17.32 11.07 9.97
CA GLU A 132 -16.43 11.39 11.10
C GLU A 132 -15.32 12.37 10.67
N PHE A 133 -14.73 12.17 9.49
CA PHE A 133 -13.64 13.01 9.02
C PHE A 133 -14.08 14.44 8.69
N ILE A 134 -15.28 14.62 8.12
CA ILE A 134 -15.87 15.96 7.89
C ILE A 134 -15.99 16.71 9.22
N ASN A 135 -16.51 16.05 10.26
CA ASN A 135 -16.62 16.65 11.59
C ASN A 135 -15.23 16.99 12.16
N LEU A 136 -14.27 16.07 12.08
CA LEU A 136 -12.89 16.29 12.55
C LEU A 136 -12.20 17.47 11.84
N THR A 137 -12.46 17.66 10.55
CA THR A 137 -11.89 18.78 9.78
C THR A 137 -12.48 20.12 10.25
N GLN A 138 -13.75 20.13 10.65
CA GLN A 138 -14.46 21.33 11.11
C GLN A 138 -14.15 21.69 12.56
N THR A 139 -14.13 20.70 13.46
CA THR A 139 -13.97 20.94 14.90
C THR A 139 -12.52 20.83 15.37
N GLY A 140 -11.65 20.22 14.57
CA GLY A 140 -10.33 19.81 15.01
C GLY A 140 -10.40 18.75 16.12
N ILE A 141 -9.27 18.53 16.78
CA ILE A 141 -9.14 17.60 17.90
C ILE A 141 -8.43 18.26 19.07
N ILE A 142 -9.03 18.17 20.25
CA ILE A 142 -8.47 18.73 21.48
C ILE A 142 -7.72 17.64 22.24
N VAL A 143 -6.44 17.89 22.52
CA VAL A 143 -5.54 17.04 23.31
C VAL A 143 -4.77 17.95 24.26
N ASP A 144 -4.83 17.66 25.56
CA ASP A 144 -4.10 18.39 26.61
C ASP A 144 -4.26 19.93 26.53
N ASN A 145 -5.49 20.40 26.27
CA ASN A 145 -5.91 21.79 26.05
C ASN A 145 -5.37 22.47 24.77
N GLU A 146 -4.66 21.75 23.93
CA GLU A 146 -4.26 22.21 22.60
C GLU A 146 -5.25 21.71 21.54
N THR A 147 -5.53 22.57 20.56
CA THR A 147 -6.40 22.23 19.42
C THR A 147 -5.56 21.96 18.19
N TYR A 148 -5.72 20.77 17.63
CA TYR A 148 -5.05 20.32 16.42
C TYR A 148 -6.04 20.29 15.26
N THR A 149 -5.65 20.88 14.14
CA THR A 149 -6.35 20.73 12.86
C THR A 149 -6.01 19.39 12.24
N VAL A 150 -6.96 18.74 11.57
CA VAL A 150 -6.77 17.40 10.98
C VAL A 150 -7.05 17.48 9.49
N THR A 151 -6.10 17.04 8.67
CA THR A 151 -6.18 17.04 7.21
C THR A 151 -5.76 15.68 6.64
N ILE A 152 -6.27 15.32 5.47
CA ILE A 152 -5.78 14.16 4.71
C ILE A 152 -4.62 14.64 3.86
N ASN A 153 -3.47 13.98 3.98
CA ASN A 153 -2.34 14.16 3.09
C ASN A 153 -2.57 13.39 1.79
N ALA A 154 -2.75 12.06 1.89
CA ALA A 154 -2.94 11.20 0.73
C ALA A 154 -3.83 9.98 1.02
N LEU A 155 -4.53 9.51 -0.01
CA LEU A 155 -5.17 8.19 -0.04
C LEU A 155 -4.27 7.19 -0.78
N LEU A 156 -3.65 6.29 -0.04
CA LEU A 156 -2.70 5.30 -0.53
C LEU A 156 -3.42 3.98 -0.76
N CYS A 157 -3.56 3.57 -2.02
CA CYS A 157 -4.25 2.34 -2.41
C CYS A 157 -3.56 1.69 -3.61
N ASP A 158 -3.69 0.38 -3.74
CA ASP A 158 -3.39 -0.30 -5.00
C ASP A 158 -4.39 0.11 -6.11
N ALA A 159 -4.13 -0.26 -7.37
CA ALA A 159 -4.97 0.18 -8.47
C ALA A 159 -6.43 -0.36 -8.42
N PRO A 160 -6.68 -1.66 -8.12
CA PRO A 160 -8.03 -2.18 -7.90
C PRO A 160 -8.81 -1.42 -6.81
N VAL A 161 -8.22 -1.24 -5.62
CA VAL A 161 -8.88 -0.54 -4.51
C VAL A 161 -9.11 0.91 -4.87
N LYS A 162 -8.12 1.59 -5.47
CA LYS A 162 -8.25 2.96 -5.94
C LYS A 162 -9.46 3.13 -6.85
N SER A 163 -9.59 2.28 -7.88
CA SER A 163 -10.73 2.35 -8.80
C SER A 163 -12.08 2.14 -8.10
N PHE A 164 -12.11 1.23 -7.11
CA PHE A 164 -13.31 0.95 -6.32
C PHE A 164 -13.74 2.13 -5.46
N VAL A 165 -12.83 2.74 -4.69
CA VAL A 165 -13.18 3.82 -3.77
C VAL A 165 -13.39 5.16 -4.47
N THR A 166 -12.79 5.36 -5.65
CA THR A 166 -12.94 6.60 -6.43
C THR A 166 -14.05 6.52 -7.49
N TYR A 167 -14.70 5.36 -7.66
CA TYR A 167 -15.65 5.11 -8.74
C TYR A 167 -15.07 5.47 -10.12
N THR A 168 -13.87 4.94 -10.40
CA THR A 168 -13.19 5.11 -11.69
C THR A 168 -12.97 3.77 -12.37
N LYS A 169 -12.63 3.79 -13.66
CA LYS A 169 -12.31 2.57 -14.42
C LYS A 169 -11.17 1.80 -13.76
N SER A 170 -11.32 0.49 -13.68
CA SER A 170 -10.27 -0.41 -13.19
C SER A 170 -9.04 -0.34 -14.11
N HIS A 171 -7.88 -0.77 -13.59
CA HIS A 171 -6.61 -0.87 -14.30
C HIS A 171 -6.62 -1.69 -15.62
N THR A 172 -7.74 -2.34 -15.94
CA THR A 172 -7.96 -3.12 -17.17
C THR A 172 -8.94 -2.46 -18.14
N GLY A 173 -9.41 -1.24 -17.85
CA GLY A 173 -10.30 -0.49 -18.73
C GLY A 173 -9.55 0.43 -19.69
N TYR A 174 -10.22 0.85 -20.77
CA TYR A 174 -9.68 1.79 -21.76
C TYR A 174 -9.19 3.10 -21.12
N PHE A 175 -10.02 3.75 -20.30
CA PHE A 175 -9.67 5.02 -19.64
C PHE A 175 -9.20 4.84 -18.20
N ALA A 176 -8.34 3.86 -17.94
CA ALA A 176 -7.98 3.47 -16.57
C ALA A 176 -7.00 4.42 -15.85
N CYS A 177 -6.13 5.12 -16.58
CA CYS A 177 -5.10 5.95 -15.95
C CYS A 177 -5.76 7.04 -15.09
N SER A 178 -5.37 7.13 -13.81
CA SER A 178 -5.88 8.13 -12.87
C SER A 178 -5.15 9.46 -12.97
N LYS A 179 -4.08 9.55 -13.77
CA LYS A 179 -3.18 10.70 -13.85
C LYS A 179 -3.20 11.40 -15.22
N CYS A 180 -3.58 10.71 -16.30
CA CYS A 180 -3.69 11.29 -17.64
C CYS A 180 -4.88 10.71 -18.42
N THR A 181 -5.23 11.36 -19.53
CA THR A 181 -6.43 11.08 -20.34
C THR A 181 -6.31 9.96 -21.36
N GLN A 182 -5.17 9.27 -21.43
CA GLN A 182 -4.92 8.25 -22.44
C GLN A 182 -6.03 7.19 -22.49
N GLU A 183 -6.50 6.91 -23.69
CA GLU A 183 -7.28 5.72 -24.00
C GLU A 183 -6.33 4.55 -24.24
N GLY A 184 -6.55 3.43 -23.57
CA GLY A 184 -5.74 2.23 -23.77
C GLY A 184 -6.21 1.42 -24.97
N ASP A 185 -5.28 0.84 -25.72
CA ASP A 185 -5.60 0.02 -26.90
C ASP A 185 -5.83 -1.44 -26.51
N PHE A 186 -6.78 -2.11 -27.18
CA PHE A 186 -6.99 -3.55 -27.01
C PHE A 186 -6.10 -4.35 -27.97
N VAL A 187 -5.05 -4.97 -27.42
CA VAL A 187 -4.04 -5.73 -28.17
C VAL A 187 -3.83 -7.10 -27.51
N HIS A 188 -3.91 -8.19 -28.29
CA HIS A 188 -3.70 -9.57 -27.82
C HIS A 188 -4.47 -9.93 -26.53
N ASN A 189 -5.77 -9.64 -26.48
CA ASN A 189 -6.66 -9.87 -25.33
C ASN A 189 -6.28 -9.09 -24.06
N ARG A 190 -5.65 -7.93 -24.19
CA ARG A 190 -5.24 -7.07 -23.08
C ARG A 190 -5.37 -5.60 -23.47
N ILE A 191 -5.60 -4.74 -22.47
CA ILE A 191 -5.49 -3.29 -22.64
C ILE A 191 -4.04 -2.86 -22.42
N ILE A 192 -3.50 -2.07 -23.34
CA ILE A 192 -2.17 -1.47 -23.29
C ILE A 192 -2.26 0.05 -23.29
N PHE A 193 -1.20 0.72 -22.84
CA PHE A 193 -1.10 2.18 -22.79
C PHE A 193 0.22 2.63 -23.42
N PRO A 194 0.28 2.72 -24.76
CA PRO A 194 1.53 2.92 -25.48
C PRO A 194 2.05 4.36 -25.46
N GLU A 195 1.19 5.33 -25.22
CA GLU A 195 1.57 6.73 -25.32
C GLU A 195 2.21 7.24 -24.01
N THR A 196 3.17 8.15 -24.16
CA THR A 196 3.91 8.78 -23.05
C THR A 196 3.61 10.27 -22.89
N HIS A 197 3.00 10.90 -23.89
CA HIS A 197 2.64 12.32 -23.88
C HIS A 197 1.13 12.47 -23.93
N ASN A 198 0.52 12.73 -22.79
CA ASN A 198 -0.92 12.81 -22.64
C ASN A 198 -1.34 14.00 -21.78
N THR A 199 -2.55 14.51 -22.03
CA THR A 199 -3.14 15.54 -21.18
C THR A 199 -3.30 15.00 -19.76
N LEU A 200 -2.75 15.72 -18.79
CA LEU A 200 -2.81 15.32 -17.39
C LEU A 200 -4.18 15.63 -16.82
N ARG A 201 -4.68 14.73 -15.97
CA ARG A 201 -5.85 15.01 -15.15
C ARG A 201 -5.49 16.02 -14.07
N THR A 202 -6.45 16.87 -13.75
CA THR A 202 -6.45 17.78 -12.61
C THR A 202 -7.67 17.51 -11.72
N ASN A 203 -7.66 18.02 -10.50
CA ASN A 203 -8.81 17.92 -9.60
C ASN A 203 -10.06 18.55 -10.23
N ASP A 204 -9.91 19.66 -10.97
CA ASP A 204 -11.02 20.32 -11.65
C ASP A 204 -11.58 19.47 -12.79
N THR A 205 -10.73 18.92 -13.66
CA THR A 205 -11.20 18.04 -14.75
C THR A 205 -11.88 16.77 -14.23
N PHE A 206 -11.43 16.24 -13.08
CA PHE A 206 -12.08 15.11 -12.41
C PHE A 206 -13.44 15.50 -11.84
N LYS A 207 -13.51 16.63 -11.13
CA LYS A 207 -14.75 17.15 -10.54
C LYS A 207 -15.80 17.50 -11.59
N CYS A 208 -15.37 18.11 -12.69
CA CYS A 208 -16.22 18.46 -13.82
C CYS A 208 -16.51 17.29 -14.76
N ARG A 209 -15.99 16.09 -14.47
CA ARG A 209 -16.20 14.87 -15.27
C ARG A 209 -15.88 15.05 -16.75
N THR A 210 -14.80 15.78 -17.07
CA THR A 210 -14.44 16.13 -18.47
C THR A 210 -14.21 14.90 -19.36
N GLN A 211 -13.80 13.76 -18.78
CA GLN A 211 -13.73 12.47 -19.48
C GLN A 211 -14.68 11.47 -18.80
N ILE A 212 -15.94 11.44 -19.24
CA ILE A 212 -17.04 10.69 -18.62
C ILE A 212 -16.70 9.20 -18.51
N GLU A 213 -16.04 8.65 -19.52
CA GLU A 213 -15.67 7.23 -19.63
C GLU A 213 -14.67 6.78 -18.56
N HIS A 214 -13.94 7.71 -17.92
CA HIS A 214 -13.08 7.41 -16.79
C HIS A 214 -13.88 7.10 -15.52
N HIS A 215 -15.10 7.64 -15.41
CA HIS A 215 -15.94 7.55 -14.22
C HIS A 215 -16.93 6.38 -14.34
N THR A 216 -17.20 5.74 -13.22
CA THR A 216 -18.21 4.68 -13.08
C THR A 216 -19.30 5.04 -12.07
N GLY A 217 -19.24 6.24 -11.50
CA GLY A 217 -20.15 6.76 -10.49
C GLY A 217 -19.52 7.92 -9.71
N ASP A 218 -20.19 8.34 -8.64
CA ASP A 218 -19.73 9.42 -7.77
C ASP A 218 -19.26 8.87 -6.42
N SER A 219 -18.06 9.27 -6.01
CA SER A 219 -17.48 8.81 -4.76
C SER A 219 -17.86 9.73 -3.61
N ILE A 220 -18.22 9.13 -2.47
CA ILE A 220 -18.45 9.87 -1.22
C ILE A 220 -17.17 10.59 -0.75
N LEU A 221 -15.99 10.17 -1.21
CA LEU A 221 -14.73 10.87 -0.94
C LEU A 221 -14.70 12.29 -1.52
N GLU A 222 -15.50 12.60 -2.54
CA GLU A 222 -15.60 13.96 -3.11
C GLU A 222 -16.26 14.96 -2.15
N LYS A 223 -16.91 14.47 -1.09
CA LYS A 223 -17.39 15.32 0.02
C LYS A 223 -16.26 15.76 0.94
N LEU A 224 -15.12 15.07 0.91
CA LEU A 224 -13.92 15.49 1.62
C LEU A 224 -13.25 16.60 0.82
N SER A 225 -12.60 17.54 1.51
CA SER A 225 -11.80 18.59 0.88
C SER A 225 -10.44 18.05 0.41
N ILE A 226 -10.45 16.99 -0.42
CA ILE A 226 -9.26 16.35 -0.98
C ILE A 226 -9.23 16.42 -2.50
N GLY A 227 -8.04 16.52 -3.07
CA GLY A 227 -7.83 16.41 -4.51
C GLY A 227 -7.93 14.96 -4.99
N MET A 228 -8.99 14.63 -5.73
CA MET A 228 -9.21 13.26 -6.26
C MET A 228 -8.15 12.79 -7.27
N VAL A 229 -7.33 13.70 -7.80
CA VAL A 229 -6.18 13.36 -8.65
C VAL A 229 -4.87 13.61 -7.92
N SER A 230 -4.71 14.79 -7.32
CA SER A 230 -3.45 15.20 -6.70
C SER A 230 -3.16 14.44 -5.41
N GLN A 231 -4.17 14.13 -4.58
CA GLN A 231 -4.03 13.48 -3.27
C GLN A 231 -4.27 11.97 -3.28
N ILE A 232 -4.34 11.38 -4.47
CA ILE A 232 -4.42 9.92 -4.65
C ILE A 232 -3.22 9.46 -5.49
N PRO A 233 -2.03 9.33 -4.86
CA PRO A 233 -0.79 9.00 -5.56
C PRO A 233 -0.77 7.54 -6.03
N LEU A 234 0.19 7.22 -6.89
CA LEU A 234 0.50 5.86 -7.31
C LEU A 234 1.36 5.16 -6.25
N ASP A 235 0.94 3.98 -5.80
CA ASP A 235 1.70 3.23 -4.80
C ASP A 235 2.92 2.55 -5.45
N TYR A 236 4.10 2.97 -5.00
CA TYR A 236 5.41 2.41 -5.40
C TYR A 236 5.50 0.88 -5.20
N MET A 237 4.94 0.36 -4.12
CA MET A 237 5.05 -1.07 -3.78
C MET A 237 4.34 -1.93 -4.82
N HIS A 238 3.08 -1.62 -5.12
CA HIS A 238 2.30 -2.36 -6.11
C HIS A 238 2.72 -2.04 -7.55
N LEU A 239 2.98 -0.77 -7.86
CA LEU A 239 3.31 -0.33 -9.22
C LEU A 239 4.67 -0.84 -9.68
N VAL A 240 5.72 -0.52 -8.92
CA VAL A 240 7.10 -0.72 -9.34
C VAL A 240 7.59 -2.12 -8.93
N CYS A 241 7.44 -2.48 -7.67
CA CYS A 241 8.04 -3.72 -7.16
C CYS A 241 7.24 -4.95 -7.62
N LEU A 242 5.93 -4.98 -7.35
CA LEU A 242 5.07 -6.11 -7.72
C LEU A 242 4.57 -6.07 -9.16
N GLY A 243 4.48 -4.88 -9.76
CA GLY A 243 4.02 -4.67 -11.12
C GLY A 243 5.16 -4.82 -12.13
N VAL A 244 5.99 -3.78 -12.25
CA VAL A 244 7.00 -3.69 -13.31
C VAL A 244 8.17 -4.63 -13.08
N MET A 245 8.83 -4.57 -11.91
CA MET A 245 10.05 -5.34 -11.64
C MET A 245 9.79 -6.85 -11.68
N LYS A 246 8.71 -7.30 -11.03
CA LYS A 246 8.26 -8.70 -11.10
C LYS A 246 8.02 -9.14 -12.55
N ARG A 247 7.33 -8.33 -13.35
CA ARG A 247 7.04 -8.67 -14.76
C ARG A 247 8.32 -8.77 -15.58
N MET A 248 9.24 -7.82 -15.46
CA MET A 248 10.52 -7.85 -16.18
C MET A 248 11.29 -9.13 -15.90
N LEU A 249 11.43 -9.52 -14.63
CA LEU A 249 12.11 -10.77 -14.27
C LEU A 249 11.38 -12.01 -14.79
N GLN A 250 10.04 -12.03 -14.75
CA GLN A 250 9.28 -13.13 -15.33
C GLN A 250 9.51 -13.24 -16.85
N LEU A 251 9.65 -12.13 -17.56
CA LEU A 251 9.99 -12.10 -18.99
C LEU A 251 11.44 -12.59 -19.24
N TRP A 252 12.39 -12.21 -18.39
CA TRP A 252 13.77 -12.71 -18.49
C TRP A 252 13.89 -14.20 -18.18
N ILE A 253 13.05 -14.75 -17.30
CA ILE A 253 13.10 -16.18 -16.95
C ILE A 253 12.29 -17.04 -17.92
N ARG A 254 11.11 -16.55 -18.37
CA ARG A 254 10.10 -17.37 -19.06
C ARG A 254 9.58 -16.77 -20.38
N GLY A 255 10.02 -15.58 -20.75
CA GLY A 255 9.55 -14.86 -21.94
C GLY A 255 10.08 -15.42 -23.26
N ASN A 256 9.95 -14.61 -24.31
CA ASN A 256 10.42 -14.95 -25.66
C ASN A 256 11.94 -15.13 -25.69
N LYS A 257 12.42 -15.96 -26.62
CA LYS A 257 13.84 -16.35 -26.72
C LYS A 257 14.78 -15.15 -26.83
N ASP A 258 14.34 -14.05 -27.44
CA ASP A 258 15.18 -12.87 -27.68
C ASP A 258 15.56 -12.12 -26.41
N MET A 259 14.76 -12.22 -25.34
CA MET A 259 15.05 -11.60 -24.04
C MET A 259 15.23 -12.60 -22.89
N ARG A 260 14.99 -13.90 -23.14
CA ARG A 260 15.02 -14.92 -22.11
C ARG A 260 16.45 -15.36 -21.83
N LEU A 261 16.80 -15.38 -20.56
CA LEU A 261 18.07 -15.88 -20.05
C LEU A 261 18.20 -17.39 -20.27
N SER A 262 19.42 -17.86 -20.48
CA SER A 262 19.69 -19.30 -20.50
C SER A 262 19.50 -19.91 -19.12
N THR A 263 19.29 -21.23 -19.06
CA THR A 263 19.24 -21.94 -17.75
C THR A 263 20.51 -21.73 -16.96
N ALA A 264 21.68 -21.76 -17.62
CA ALA A 264 22.97 -21.54 -16.97
C ALA A 264 23.08 -20.13 -16.36
N ASP A 265 22.55 -19.12 -17.05
CA ASP A 265 22.49 -17.74 -16.56
C ASP A 265 21.57 -17.62 -15.35
N ILE A 266 20.37 -18.21 -15.41
CA ILE A 266 19.42 -18.21 -14.29
C ILE A 266 20.03 -18.89 -13.05
N ASP A 267 20.75 -20.00 -13.25
CA ASP A 267 21.46 -20.69 -12.19
C ASP A 267 22.64 -19.87 -11.65
N SER A 268 23.34 -19.12 -12.51
CA SER A 268 24.40 -18.20 -12.13
C SER A 268 23.89 -17.10 -11.21
N VAL A 269 22.82 -16.41 -11.63
CA VAL A 269 22.14 -15.39 -10.83
C VAL A 269 21.68 -15.96 -9.50
N SER A 270 21.04 -17.14 -9.52
CA SER A 270 20.51 -17.77 -8.32
C SER A 270 21.61 -18.18 -7.34
N ARG A 271 22.74 -18.71 -7.82
CA ARG A 271 23.90 -19.02 -6.98
C ARG A 271 24.48 -17.76 -6.34
N HIS A 272 24.55 -16.66 -7.08
CA HIS A 272 25.00 -15.38 -6.55
C HIS A 272 24.08 -14.85 -5.44
N LEU A 273 22.76 -14.83 -5.68
CA LEU A 273 21.78 -14.42 -4.66
C LEU A 273 21.91 -15.25 -3.38
N MET A 274 22.16 -16.55 -3.51
CA MET A 274 22.37 -17.43 -2.37
C MET A 274 23.72 -17.22 -1.67
N SER A 275 24.79 -16.85 -2.40
CA SER A 275 26.11 -16.58 -1.81
C SER A 275 26.13 -15.25 -1.04
N ILE A 276 25.42 -14.22 -1.51
CA ILE A 276 25.33 -12.94 -0.81
C ILE A 276 24.37 -12.98 0.39
N LYS A 277 23.52 -14.02 0.49
CA LYS A 277 22.46 -14.14 1.49
C LYS A 277 22.92 -13.93 2.93
N SER A 278 24.11 -14.45 3.29
CA SER A 278 24.71 -14.32 4.63
C SER A 278 25.25 -12.92 4.93
N TYR A 279 25.54 -12.13 3.88
CA TYR A 279 26.12 -10.79 3.99
C TYR A 279 25.07 -9.67 3.97
N ILE A 280 23.80 -10.01 3.74
CA ILE A 280 22.72 -9.03 3.81
C ILE A 280 22.50 -8.61 5.27
N PRO A 281 22.45 -7.31 5.60
CA PRO A 281 22.18 -6.81 6.95
C PRO A 281 20.81 -7.24 7.51
N SER A 282 20.64 -7.16 8.84
CA SER A 282 19.36 -7.43 9.51
C SER A 282 18.28 -6.41 9.19
N ASP A 283 18.65 -5.21 8.71
CA ASP A 283 17.72 -4.15 8.31
C ASP A 283 16.82 -4.57 7.14
N PHE A 284 17.30 -5.49 6.30
CA PHE A 284 16.47 -6.11 5.29
C PHE A 284 15.60 -7.20 5.92
N ALA A 285 14.29 -6.94 5.97
CA ALA A 285 13.29 -7.86 6.55
C ALA A 285 13.25 -9.25 5.89
N ARG A 286 13.80 -9.38 4.67
CA ARG A 286 13.94 -10.65 3.95
C ARG A 286 15.33 -10.76 3.36
N LYS A 287 15.82 -11.99 3.27
CA LYS A 287 17.08 -12.31 2.61
C LYS A 287 16.79 -12.76 1.16
N PRO A 288 17.75 -12.57 0.23
CA PRO A 288 17.65 -13.05 -1.14
C PRO A 288 17.29 -14.53 -1.22
N ARG A 289 16.55 -14.86 -2.29
CA ARG A 289 16.16 -16.22 -2.65
C ARG A 289 16.53 -16.48 -4.10
N THR A 290 16.46 -17.75 -4.50
CA THR A 290 16.63 -18.16 -5.89
C THR A 290 15.57 -17.55 -6.82
N LEU A 291 15.94 -17.31 -8.09
CA LEU A 291 15.00 -16.88 -9.13
C LEU A 291 13.92 -17.94 -9.42
N CYS A 292 14.15 -19.21 -9.08
CA CYS A 292 13.15 -20.27 -9.21
C CYS A 292 11.89 -20.00 -8.38
N ASP A 293 12.02 -19.26 -7.27
CA ASP A 293 10.93 -18.92 -6.36
C ASP A 293 10.23 -17.60 -6.68
N ILE A 294 10.50 -16.99 -7.84
CA ILE A 294 10.10 -15.61 -8.14
C ILE A 294 8.61 -15.33 -7.94
N ASP A 295 7.73 -16.28 -8.26
CA ASP A 295 6.29 -16.09 -8.12
C ASP A 295 5.86 -15.97 -6.65
N ARG A 296 6.69 -16.46 -5.73
CA ARG A 296 6.52 -16.41 -4.27
C ARG A 296 7.26 -15.24 -3.63
N TRP A 297 7.99 -14.43 -4.40
CA TRP A 297 8.67 -13.25 -3.88
C TRP A 297 7.66 -12.18 -3.43
N LYS A 298 8.00 -11.50 -2.34
CA LYS A 298 7.26 -10.34 -1.84
C LYS A 298 7.84 -9.05 -2.41
N ALA A 299 7.07 -7.97 -2.32
CA ALA A 299 7.46 -6.65 -2.85
C ALA A 299 8.86 -6.21 -2.38
N ILE A 300 9.20 -6.45 -1.11
CA ILE A 300 10.51 -6.09 -0.55
C ILE A 300 11.68 -6.84 -1.19
N GLU A 301 11.47 -8.06 -1.71
CA GLU A 301 12.49 -8.85 -2.38
C GLU A 301 12.72 -8.31 -3.81
N PHE A 302 11.65 -7.90 -4.50
CA PHE A 302 11.77 -7.19 -5.78
C PHE A 302 12.43 -5.82 -5.61
N ARG A 303 12.11 -5.10 -4.53
CA ARG A 303 12.79 -3.85 -4.18
C ARG A 303 14.28 -4.07 -3.94
N GLN A 304 14.65 -5.10 -3.19
CA GLN A 304 16.04 -5.45 -2.93
C GLN A 304 16.79 -5.75 -4.24
N PHE A 305 16.17 -6.54 -5.12
CA PHE A 305 16.70 -6.87 -6.44
C PHE A 305 16.94 -5.62 -7.30
N LEU A 306 15.91 -4.77 -7.43
CA LEU A 306 15.93 -3.57 -8.27
C LEU A 306 17.01 -2.58 -7.84
N LEU A 307 17.21 -2.42 -6.53
CA LEU A 307 17.99 -1.31 -5.99
C LEU A 307 19.40 -1.71 -5.53
N TYR A 308 19.60 -2.94 -5.05
CA TYR A 308 20.82 -3.28 -4.30
C TYR A 308 21.57 -4.45 -4.90
N THR A 309 20.93 -5.61 -5.08
CA THR A 309 21.68 -6.86 -5.25
C THR A 309 22.20 -7.08 -6.67
N ASP A 310 21.43 -6.72 -7.70
CA ASP A 310 21.68 -7.29 -9.03
C ASP A 310 22.11 -6.28 -10.10
N ILE A 311 22.30 -4.99 -9.77
CA ILE A 311 22.85 -3.99 -10.71
C ILE A 311 24.21 -4.44 -11.29
N VAL A 312 25.05 -5.06 -10.46
CA VAL A 312 26.39 -5.50 -10.86
C VAL A 312 26.33 -6.85 -11.56
N MET A 313 25.66 -7.83 -10.96
CA MET A 313 25.68 -9.21 -11.45
C MET A 313 24.90 -9.36 -12.75
N ILE A 314 23.75 -8.68 -12.89
CA ILE A 314 22.89 -8.88 -14.07
C ILE A 314 23.51 -8.32 -15.37
N LYS A 315 24.55 -7.48 -15.24
CA LYS A 315 25.33 -6.94 -16.36
C LYS A 315 26.00 -8.02 -17.20
N SER A 316 26.51 -9.09 -16.57
CA SER A 316 27.19 -10.17 -17.29
C SER A 316 26.23 -11.17 -17.93
N VAL A 317 24.93 -11.04 -17.65
CA VAL A 317 23.90 -12.03 -17.98
C VAL A 317 22.88 -11.47 -18.98
N LEU A 318 22.49 -10.19 -18.85
CA LEU A 318 21.58 -9.54 -19.80
C LEU A 318 22.29 -9.01 -21.03
N SER A 319 21.56 -8.95 -22.14
CA SER A 319 21.98 -8.16 -23.30
C SER A 319 22.16 -6.69 -22.92
N SER A 320 23.04 -5.97 -23.63
CA SER A 320 23.29 -4.55 -23.39
C SER A 320 22.01 -3.71 -23.41
N ILE A 321 21.09 -4.02 -24.32
CA ILE A 321 19.79 -3.37 -24.44
C ILE A 321 18.94 -3.59 -23.19
N CYS A 322 18.76 -4.85 -22.76
CA CYS A 322 17.97 -5.16 -21.56
C CYS A 322 18.61 -4.60 -20.29
N TYR A 323 19.94 -4.61 -20.20
CA TYR A 323 20.67 -4.09 -19.05
C TYR A 323 20.54 -2.57 -18.93
N ASN A 324 20.76 -1.82 -20.02
CA ASN A 324 20.57 -0.36 -20.03
C ASN A 324 19.12 0.02 -19.71
N HIS A 325 18.17 -0.77 -20.22
CA HIS A 325 16.77 -0.60 -19.90
C HIS A 325 16.48 -0.80 -18.40
N PHE A 326 16.97 -1.89 -17.80
CA PHE A 326 16.89 -2.10 -16.36
C PHE A 326 17.56 -0.99 -15.54
N LEU A 327 18.75 -0.54 -15.95
CA LEU A 327 19.47 0.54 -15.28
C LEU A 327 18.66 1.83 -15.24
N SER A 328 17.97 2.19 -16.34
CA SER A 328 17.14 3.40 -16.36
C SER A 328 16.06 3.38 -15.29
N LEU A 329 15.38 2.23 -15.09
CA LEU A 329 14.39 2.06 -14.02
C LEU A 329 15.07 2.08 -12.64
N SER A 330 16.16 1.33 -12.46
CA SER A 330 16.86 1.25 -11.18
C SER A 330 17.35 2.62 -10.70
N ILE A 331 17.97 3.39 -11.59
CA ILE A 331 18.49 4.74 -11.30
C ILE A 331 17.33 5.71 -11.03
N ALA A 332 16.28 5.71 -11.87
CA ALA A 332 15.14 6.59 -11.65
C ALA A 332 14.47 6.34 -10.29
N ILE A 333 14.24 5.07 -9.94
CA ILE A 333 13.62 4.71 -8.67
C ILE A 333 14.56 4.98 -7.48
N ARG A 334 15.87 4.79 -7.65
CA ARG A 334 16.87 5.18 -6.64
C ARG A 334 16.80 6.66 -6.32
N ILE A 335 16.72 7.51 -7.35
CA ILE A 335 16.57 8.96 -7.20
C ILE A 335 15.27 9.29 -6.46
N LEU A 336 14.15 8.71 -6.89
CA LEU A 336 12.83 9.04 -6.35
C LEU A 336 12.56 8.52 -4.91
N ILE A 337 13.33 7.54 -4.44
CA ILE A 337 13.26 7.02 -3.07
C ILE A 337 14.12 7.82 -2.10
N ASP A 338 15.19 8.45 -2.59
CA ASP A 338 16.11 9.19 -1.73
C ASP A 338 15.55 10.59 -1.42
N PRO A 339 15.49 11.02 -0.14
CA PRO A 339 14.90 12.30 0.24
C PRO A 339 15.56 13.54 -0.38
N GLU A 340 16.85 13.49 -0.70
CA GLU A 340 17.60 14.63 -1.24
C GLU A 340 17.67 14.57 -2.77
N LEU A 341 17.94 13.39 -3.33
CA LEU A 341 18.03 13.21 -4.77
C LEU A 341 16.67 13.39 -5.44
N CYS A 342 15.58 13.02 -4.79
CA CYS A 342 14.24 13.15 -5.38
C CYS A 342 13.82 14.60 -5.60
N VAL A 343 14.43 15.54 -4.86
CA VAL A 343 14.28 16.99 -5.04
C VAL A 343 15.22 17.47 -6.15
N THR A 344 16.50 17.13 -6.05
CA THR A 344 17.56 17.68 -6.93
C THR A 344 17.51 17.12 -8.35
N PHE A 345 17.22 15.82 -8.50
CA PHE A 345 17.28 15.09 -9.77
C PHE A 345 15.90 14.60 -10.24
N ASN A 346 14.81 15.20 -9.74
CA ASN A 346 13.45 14.79 -10.09
C ASN A 346 13.21 14.75 -11.60
N SER A 347 13.62 15.81 -12.31
CA SER A 347 13.40 15.89 -13.76
C SER A 347 14.20 14.83 -14.52
N TYR A 348 15.42 14.52 -14.05
CA TYR A 348 16.24 13.49 -14.65
C TYR A 348 15.63 12.10 -14.43
N ALA A 349 15.15 11.81 -13.23
CA ALA A 349 14.39 10.58 -12.97
C ALA A 349 13.15 10.49 -13.87
N ASN A 350 12.44 11.60 -14.08
CA ASN A 350 11.30 11.65 -15.00
C ASN A 350 11.72 11.31 -16.44
N SER A 351 12.82 11.89 -16.94
CA SER A 351 13.35 11.57 -18.27
C SER A 351 13.73 10.10 -18.42
N LEU A 352 14.32 9.49 -17.39
CA LEU A 352 14.63 8.06 -17.37
C LEU A 352 13.36 7.19 -17.43
N LEU A 353 12.31 7.55 -16.69
CA LEU A 353 11.04 6.81 -16.71
C LEU A 353 10.30 6.96 -18.05
N LEU A 354 10.30 8.15 -18.65
CA LEU A 354 9.76 8.36 -19.99
C LEU A 354 10.50 7.54 -21.03
N TRP A 355 11.84 7.53 -20.97
CA TRP A 355 12.67 6.71 -21.85
C TRP A 355 12.41 5.22 -21.65
N PHE A 356 12.32 4.75 -20.40
CA PHE A 356 11.98 3.37 -20.07
C PHE A 356 10.65 2.96 -20.70
N VAL A 357 9.57 3.71 -20.46
CA VAL A 357 8.24 3.37 -20.98
C VAL A 357 8.20 3.39 -22.51
N SER A 358 8.85 4.38 -23.14
CA SER A 358 8.90 4.50 -24.61
C SER A 358 9.64 3.34 -25.28
N ASN A 359 10.62 2.74 -24.62
CA ASN A 359 11.41 1.63 -25.17
C ASN A 359 10.88 0.25 -24.75
N TYR A 360 10.01 0.19 -23.74
CA TYR A 360 9.52 -1.07 -23.16
C TYR A 360 8.86 -1.98 -24.21
N GLY A 361 8.01 -1.42 -25.07
CA GLY A 361 7.30 -2.16 -26.12
C GLY A 361 8.25 -2.81 -27.14
N ASN A 362 9.28 -2.08 -27.58
CA ASN A 362 10.28 -2.58 -28.52
C ASN A 362 11.14 -3.69 -27.94
N ILE A 363 11.42 -3.65 -26.63
CA ILE A 363 12.32 -4.62 -25.97
C ILE A 363 11.57 -5.88 -25.54
N TYR A 364 10.35 -5.73 -25.01
CA TYR A 364 9.63 -6.84 -24.41
C TYR A 364 8.39 -7.30 -25.18
N GLY A 365 7.86 -6.45 -26.07
CA GLY A 365 6.58 -6.62 -26.76
C GLY A 365 5.56 -5.56 -26.35
N ASN A 366 4.84 -5.00 -27.34
CA ASN A 366 3.83 -3.96 -27.12
C ASN A 366 2.67 -4.44 -26.23
N GLU A 367 2.35 -5.73 -26.27
CA GLU A 367 1.33 -6.37 -25.43
C GLU A 367 1.64 -6.34 -23.92
N TYR A 368 2.86 -5.93 -23.55
CA TYR A 368 3.30 -5.80 -22.16
C TYR A 368 3.37 -4.36 -21.66
N LEU A 369 3.00 -3.36 -22.49
CA LEU A 369 2.82 -1.95 -22.10
C LEU A 369 1.55 -1.78 -21.23
N SER A 370 1.53 -2.47 -20.10
CA SER A 370 0.40 -2.52 -19.17
C SER A 370 0.21 -1.19 -18.43
N TYR A 371 -0.94 -1.06 -17.76
CA TYR A 371 -1.23 0.02 -16.81
C TYR A 371 -0.06 0.33 -15.87
N ASN A 372 0.61 -0.70 -15.33
CA ASN A 372 1.72 -0.49 -14.40
C ASN A 372 2.96 0.12 -15.08
N VAL A 373 3.24 -0.25 -16.33
CA VAL A 373 4.38 0.29 -17.07
C VAL A 373 4.11 1.76 -17.41
N HIS A 374 2.93 2.05 -17.98
CA HIS A 374 2.56 3.42 -18.31
C HIS A 374 2.61 4.35 -17.11
N ASN A 375 2.05 3.93 -15.96
CA ASN A 375 1.98 4.81 -14.80
C ASN A 375 3.33 5.17 -14.16
N LEU A 376 4.44 4.55 -14.57
CA LEU A 376 5.77 4.98 -14.16
C LEU A 376 6.04 6.45 -14.50
N ILE A 377 5.56 6.94 -15.65
CA ILE A 377 5.83 8.31 -16.12
C ILE A 377 5.19 9.38 -15.21
N HIS A 378 4.28 8.99 -14.32
CA HIS A 378 3.59 9.91 -13.40
C HIS A 378 4.20 9.94 -11.99
N LEU A 379 5.15 9.04 -11.68
CA LEU A 379 5.75 8.93 -10.34
C LEU A 379 6.50 10.18 -9.90
N SER A 380 7.25 10.81 -10.83
CA SER A 380 8.03 12.02 -10.58
C SER A 380 7.15 13.15 -10.00
N ARG A 381 5.95 13.34 -10.57
CA ARG A 381 4.97 14.35 -10.15
C ARG A 381 4.36 14.05 -8.78
N ASP A 382 4.03 12.79 -8.51
CA ASP A 382 3.57 12.41 -7.17
C ASP A 382 4.67 12.68 -6.13
N VAL A 383 5.94 12.41 -6.47
CA VAL A 383 7.09 12.69 -5.59
C VAL A 383 7.32 14.19 -5.37
N GLN A 384 7.11 15.03 -6.38
CA GLN A 384 7.15 16.49 -6.20
C GLN A 384 6.10 17.00 -5.21
N THR A 385 4.96 16.29 -5.10
CA THR A 385 3.85 16.71 -4.25
C THR A 385 3.99 16.20 -2.81
N PHE A 386 4.43 14.95 -2.62
CA PHE A 386 4.43 14.28 -1.31
C PHE A 386 5.81 13.98 -0.74
N GLY A 387 6.87 14.29 -1.47
CA GLY A 387 8.24 13.86 -1.15
C GLY A 387 8.54 12.46 -1.68
N PHE A 388 9.57 11.83 -1.13
CA PHE A 388 10.12 10.58 -1.66
C PHE A 388 9.14 9.38 -1.59
N LEU A 389 9.35 8.39 -2.47
CA LEU A 389 8.40 7.29 -2.69
C LEU A 389 8.08 6.43 -1.46
N GLU A 390 8.92 6.37 -0.43
CA GLU A 390 8.59 5.57 0.76
C GLU A 390 7.43 6.18 1.56
N TYR A 391 7.30 7.52 1.58
CA TYR A 391 6.15 8.19 2.23
C TYR A 391 4.83 7.87 1.54
N LEU A 392 4.88 7.49 0.26
CA LEU A 392 3.73 7.12 -0.55
C LEU A 392 3.44 5.62 -0.57
N SER A 393 4.21 4.82 0.18
CA SER A 393 4.18 3.37 0.05
C SER A 393 3.14 2.69 0.94
N CYS A 394 2.48 1.67 0.39
CA CYS A 394 1.54 0.82 1.12
C CYS A 394 2.21 -0.18 2.09
N PHE A 395 3.55 -0.29 2.11
CA PHE A 395 4.28 -1.25 2.97
C PHE A 395 3.87 -1.15 4.44
N LYS A 396 3.70 0.07 4.96
CA LYS A 396 3.32 0.33 6.35
C LYS A 396 1.97 -0.31 6.70
N PHE A 397 1.00 -0.19 5.80
CA PHE A 397 -0.35 -0.69 5.98
C PHE A 397 -0.43 -2.20 5.76
N GLU A 398 0.24 -2.74 4.74
CA GLU A 398 0.29 -4.20 4.51
C GLU A 398 0.91 -4.93 5.72
N ASN A 399 1.99 -4.38 6.28
CA ASN A 399 2.63 -4.91 7.49
C ASN A 399 1.68 -4.88 8.70
N HIS A 400 0.88 -3.82 8.85
CA HIS A 400 -0.10 -3.73 9.93
C HIS A 400 -1.24 -4.74 9.74
N MET A 401 -1.76 -4.91 8.52
CA MET A 401 -2.76 -5.93 8.20
C MET A 401 -2.29 -7.35 8.51
N GLN A 402 -1.02 -7.68 8.25
CA GLN A 402 -0.49 -8.99 8.64
C GLN A 402 -0.46 -9.20 10.17
N LYS A 403 -0.25 -8.13 10.95
CA LYS A 403 -0.36 -8.19 12.42
C LYS A 403 -1.81 -8.40 12.84
N LEU A 404 -2.75 -7.72 12.19
CA LEU A 404 -4.19 -7.89 12.41
C LEU A 404 -4.64 -9.32 12.14
N LYS A 405 -4.22 -9.91 11.02
CA LYS A 405 -4.52 -11.30 10.66
C LYS A 405 -4.03 -12.29 11.72
N LYS A 406 -2.83 -12.08 12.27
CA LYS A 406 -2.26 -12.94 13.34
C LYS A 406 -3.03 -12.84 14.65
N LYS A 407 -3.75 -11.75 14.87
CA LYS A 407 -4.67 -11.58 16.01
C LYS A 407 -6.00 -12.29 15.78
N LEU A 408 -6.33 -12.84 14.62
CA LEU A 408 -7.59 -13.57 14.45
C LEU A 408 -7.40 -15.04 14.74
N HIS A 409 -8.28 -15.65 15.54
CA HIS A 409 -8.43 -17.09 15.57
C HIS A 409 -9.32 -17.54 14.40
N GLN A 410 -9.29 -18.83 14.07
CA GLN A 410 -10.14 -19.42 13.03
C GLN A 410 -11.60 -19.57 13.51
N CYS A 411 -12.15 -18.55 14.18
CA CYS A 411 -13.54 -18.54 14.62
C CYS A 411 -14.41 -17.86 13.55
N GLY A 412 -15.65 -18.33 13.38
CA GLY A 412 -16.59 -17.83 12.38
C GLY A 412 -17.10 -16.39 12.56
N LYS A 413 -16.58 -15.65 13.56
CA LYS A 413 -17.00 -14.29 13.93
C LYS A 413 -15.81 -13.31 14.02
N PRO A 414 -15.18 -13.00 12.87
CA PRO A 414 -13.91 -12.27 12.85
C PRO A 414 -14.04 -10.80 13.27
N LEU A 415 -15.18 -10.14 13.01
CA LEU A 415 -15.39 -8.74 13.41
C LEU A 415 -15.54 -8.61 14.92
N GLU A 416 -16.34 -9.48 15.55
CA GLU A 416 -16.56 -9.50 16.99
C GLU A 416 -15.26 -9.79 17.74
N GLU A 417 -14.51 -10.79 17.27
CA GLU A 417 -13.22 -11.14 17.85
C GLU A 417 -12.24 -9.97 17.79
N LEU A 418 -12.17 -9.31 16.64
CA LEU A 418 -11.27 -8.19 16.44
C LEU A 418 -11.68 -6.96 17.23
N SER A 419 -12.98 -6.66 17.27
CA SER A 419 -13.56 -5.59 18.08
C SER A 419 -13.12 -5.73 19.53
N ASN A 420 -13.34 -6.90 20.13
CA ASN A 420 -12.94 -7.17 21.52
C ASN A 420 -11.43 -6.97 21.75
N ARG A 421 -10.59 -7.41 20.81
CA ARG A 421 -9.12 -7.29 20.90
C ARG A 421 -8.56 -5.90 20.61
N MET A 422 -9.36 -5.00 20.04
CA MET A 422 -8.98 -3.60 19.87
C MET A 422 -9.28 -2.77 21.12
N PHE A 423 -10.20 -3.23 21.96
CA PHE A 423 -10.49 -2.65 23.27
C PHE A 423 -9.65 -3.25 24.41
N GLU A 424 -9.01 -4.40 24.20
CA GLU A 424 -7.87 -4.91 25.01
C GLU A 424 -6.59 -4.09 24.80
#